data_AF-A0A7L8CUH3-F1
#
_entry.id   AF-A0A7L8CUH3-F1
#
_cell.length_a   1.000
_cell.length_b   1.000
_cell.length_c   1.000
_cell.angle_alpha   90.00
_cell.angle_beta   90.00
_cell.angle_gamma   90.00
#
_symmetry.space_group_name_H-M   'P 1'
#
loop_
_entity.id
_entity.type
_entity.pdbx_description
1 polymer ?
#
loop_
_entity_poly.entity_id
_entity_poly.type
_entity_poly.pdbx_seq_one_letter_code
_entity_poly.pdbx_strand_id
1 'polypeptide(L)'
;MTQTTAPKHTVLNDSHRALGAKMVDFGGWDMPIHYGSQIDEHNLVRKGAGMFDVSHMTVVDLHGERSREFLRTLVANSIDKLKKPGKALYTCMLNERGGIIDDLIVYFLAEDFFRLVVNASTRDKDLAWISRHAEAFGVQVSERDDFGLIAVQGPDARGKVLGLLAEDDRARIDKLAKFTATDTHTTDGTPVFIARTGYTGEDGFELVLPQERTVAVWEALLAAGVKPAGLGARDTLRLEAGMNLYGQDMDEDVTPYEAALGWTVSLDEGRAFIGRDVLEQQQASGVPRQMIALVMDDRGVLRHGQKVLTDRGEGEILSGTFAPTLGKAIAFARVPAGEIALGHAGNVRVDIRGKEVPVRVVKFPFVRDGKAQDGVLE
;
A
#
# COMPACT_ATOMS: atom_id res chain seq x y z
N MET A 1 2.87 -6.29 -32.00
CA MET A 1 4.05 -5.47 -31.66
C MET A 1 3.54 -4.29 -30.88
N THR A 2 3.45 -4.42 -29.56
CA THR A 2 3.14 -3.30 -28.67
C THR A 2 4.31 -2.33 -28.76
N GLN A 3 4.04 -1.07 -29.10
CA GLN A 3 5.04 -0.01 -28.99
C GLN A 3 5.42 0.08 -27.50
N THR A 4 6.60 -0.40 -27.15
CA THR A 4 7.14 -0.21 -25.79
C THR A 4 7.52 1.26 -25.69
N THR A 5 6.64 2.08 -25.12
CA THR A 5 6.98 3.43 -24.69
C THR A 5 8.12 3.34 -23.68
N ALA A 6 9.08 4.26 -23.77
CA ALA A 6 10.18 4.30 -22.80
C ALA A 6 9.61 4.48 -21.37
N PRO A 7 10.16 3.79 -20.36
CA PRO A 7 9.68 3.91 -19.00
C PRO A 7 9.83 5.33 -18.47
N LYS A 8 8.87 5.77 -17.64
CA LYS A 8 8.90 7.05 -16.93
C LYS A 8 9.95 7.01 -15.82
N HIS A 9 10.52 8.16 -15.46
CA HIS A 9 11.56 8.26 -14.43
C HIS A 9 11.08 9.14 -13.26
N THR A 10 11.44 8.74 -12.04
CA THR A 10 11.34 9.63 -10.86
C THR A 10 12.48 10.64 -10.86
N VAL A 11 12.34 11.71 -10.07
CA VAL A 11 13.40 12.70 -9.88
C VAL A 11 14.65 12.09 -9.21
N LEU A 12 14.51 10.97 -8.51
CA LEU A 12 15.61 10.25 -7.85
C LEU A 12 16.28 9.18 -8.74
N ASN A 13 15.87 9.02 -10.01
CA ASN A 13 16.39 7.94 -10.87
C ASN A 13 17.93 7.96 -10.99
N ASP A 14 18.51 9.12 -11.25
CA ASP A 14 19.98 9.27 -11.34
C ASP A 14 20.66 8.96 -10.00
N SER A 15 20.06 9.38 -8.87
CA SER A 15 20.54 9.05 -7.53
C SER A 15 20.55 7.54 -7.29
N HIS A 16 19.52 6.82 -7.73
CA HIS A 16 19.44 5.35 -7.62
C HIS A 16 20.60 4.69 -8.35
N ARG A 17 20.87 5.14 -9.58
CA ARG A 17 21.96 4.62 -10.43
C ARG A 17 23.33 4.92 -9.83
N ALA A 18 23.53 6.12 -9.31
CA ALA A 18 24.76 6.51 -8.62
C ALA A 18 25.01 5.66 -7.36
N LEU A 19 23.96 5.24 -6.68
CA LEU A 19 24.01 4.33 -5.53
C LEU A 19 24.14 2.84 -5.92
N GLY A 20 24.28 2.53 -7.20
CA GLY A 20 24.45 1.16 -7.70
C GLY A 20 23.17 0.33 -7.67
N ALA A 21 22.00 0.97 -7.66
CA ALA A 21 20.73 0.27 -7.70
C ALA A 21 20.60 -0.57 -8.97
N LYS A 22 20.08 -1.79 -8.81
CA LYS A 22 19.54 -2.54 -9.94
C LYS A 22 18.18 -1.96 -10.27
N MET A 23 18.00 -1.52 -11.52
CA MET A 23 16.75 -0.91 -12.00
C MET A 23 15.91 -1.94 -12.75
N VAL A 24 14.58 -1.75 -12.76
CA VAL A 24 13.61 -2.59 -13.47
C VAL A 24 12.44 -1.74 -13.95
N ASP A 25 11.80 -2.14 -15.04
CA ASP A 25 10.48 -1.63 -15.41
C ASP A 25 9.43 -2.15 -14.42
N PHE A 26 8.86 -1.25 -13.65
CA PHE A 26 7.78 -1.50 -12.71
C PHE A 26 6.58 -0.64 -13.07
N GLY A 27 5.60 -1.24 -13.76
CA GLY A 27 4.37 -0.55 -14.15
C GLY A 27 4.62 0.64 -15.10
N GLY A 28 5.63 0.57 -15.97
CA GLY A 28 6.00 1.65 -16.87
C GLY A 28 6.93 2.70 -16.24
N TRP A 29 7.48 2.43 -15.05
CA TRP A 29 8.46 3.28 -14.38
C TRP A 29 9.80 2.56 -14.20
N ASP A 30 10.90 3.26 -14.44
CA ASP A 30 12.26 2.74 -14.22
C ASP A 30 12.65 2.92 -12.75
N MET A 31 12.50 1.85 -11.96
CA MET A 31 12.54 1.88 -10.50
C MET A 31 13.62 0.95 -9.91
N PRO A 32 14.21 1.29 -8.75
CA PRO A 32 15.18 0.44 -8.08
C PRO A 32 14.53 -0.81 -7.48
N ILE A 33 14.88 -1.99 -7.99
CA ILE A 33 14.42 -3.27 -7.40
C ILE A 33 15.19 -3.59 -6.11
N HIS A 34 16.49 -3.27 -6.06
CA HIS A 34 17.35 -3.38 -4.88
C HIS A 34 18.67 -2.62 -5.08
N TYR A 35 19.35 -2.31 -3.99
CA TYR A 35 20.69 -1.68 -3.92
C TYR A 35 21.80 -2.69 -3.57
N GLY A 36 21.44 -3.95 -3.37
CA GLY A 36 22.41 -5.05 -3.33
C GLY A 36 21.77 -6.38 -2.96
N SER A 37 21.07 -6.39 -1.82
CA SER A 37 20.44 -7.59 -1.26
C SER A 37 19.07 -7.23 -0.71
N GLN A 38 18.02 -7.77 -1.32
CA GLN A 38 16.63 -7.54 -0.90
C GLN A 38 16.39 -8.00 0.54
N ILE A 39 17.07 -9.08 0.96
CA ILE A 39 16.99 -9.61 2.34
C ILE A 39 17.64 -8.64 3.32
N ASP A 40 18.79 -8.06 2.98
CA ASP A 40 19.48 -7.12 3.87
C ASP A 40 18.73 -5.79 3.95
N GLU A 41 18.17 -5.32 2.85
CA GLU A 41 17.30 -4.13 2.80
C GLU A 41 16.02 -4.32 3.62
N HIS A 42 15.39 -5.50 3.52
CA HIS A 42 14.26 -5.86 4.38
C HIS A 42 14.65 -5.82 5.86
N ASN A 43 15.74 -6.50 6.22
CA ASN A 43 16.23 -6.56 7.59
C ASN A 43 16.64 -5.18 8.13
N LEU A 44 17.16 -4.31 7.27
CA LEU A 44 17.49 -2.93 7.61
C LEU A 44 16.24 -2.16 8.05
N VAL A 45 15.14 -2.28 7.31
CA VAL A 45 13.87 -1.64 7.69
C VAL A 45 13.33 -2.22 8.99
N ARG A 46 13.34 -3.55 9.14
CA ARG A 46 12.86 -4.23 10.36
C ARG A 46 13.63 -3.86 11.63
N LYS A 47 14.94 -3.61 11.51
CA LYS A 47 15.84 -3.45 12.65
C LYS A 47 16.30 -2.01 12.91
N GLY A 48 16.00 -1.08 11.99
CA GLY A 48 16.49 0.30 12.07
C GLY A 48 15.62 1.26 11.28
N ALA A 49 16.17 1.80 10.18
CA ALA A 49 15.44 2.69 9.28
C ALA A 49 15.90 2.49 7.84
N GLY A 50 14.93 2.32 6.93
CA GLY A 50 15.17 2.37 5.49
C GLY A 50 14.28 3.39 4.81
N MET A 51 14.71 3.89 3.65
CA MET A 51 13.92 4.80 2.83
C MET A 51 13.64 4.25 1.44
N PHE A 52 12.47 4.59 0.91
CA PHE A 52 11.99 4.16 -0.40
C PHE A 52 11.62 5.38 -1.23
N ASP A 53 12.02 5.37 -2.50
CA ASP A 53 11.46 6.29 -3.48
C ASP A 53 10.07 5.78 -3.88
N VAL A 54 9.06 6.55 -3.50
CA VAL A 54 7.66 6.29 -3.86
C VAL A 54 7.09 7.43 -4.71
N SER A 55 7.95 8.22 -5.35
CA SER A 55 7.56 9.36 -6.21
C SER A 55 6.84 8.94 -7.49
N HIS A 56 6.78 7.63 -7.79
CA HIS A 56 5.97 7.09 -8.87
C HIS A 56 4.47 7.05 -8.54
N MET A 57 4.11 7.10 -7.24
CA MET A 57 2.72 7.24 -6.78
C MET A 57 2.17 8.61 -7.20
N THR A 58 0.86 8.69 -7.43
CA THR A 58 0.23 9.93 -7.87
C THR A 58 -0.44 10.65 -6.72
N VAL A 59 -0.09 11.92 -6.52
CA VAL A 59 -0.76 12.83 -5.59
C VAL A 59 -1.85 13.58 -6.34
N VAL A 60 -3.05 13.61 -5.78
CA VAL A 60 -4.19 14.33 -6.35
C VAL A 60 -4.80 15.24 -5.30
N ASP A 61 -4.84 16.53 -5.59
CA ASP A 61 -5.54 17.51 -4.75
C ASP A 61 -6.98 17.70 -5.26
N LEU A 62 -7.92 17.71 -4.33
CA LEU A 62 -9.33 18.00 -4.55
C LEU A 62 -9.68 19.31 -3.87
N HIS A 63 -10.18 20.27 -4.65
CA HIS A 63 -10.62 21.57 -4.14
C HIS A 63 -12.08 21.85 -4.48
N GLY A 64 -12.84 22.38 -3.51
CA GLY A 64 -14.22 22.85 -3.70
C GLY A 64 -15.13 22.49 -2.54
N GLU A 65 -16.17 23.32 -2.31
CA GLU A 65 -17.07 23.24 -1.14
C GLU A 65 -17.78 21.88 -0.99
N ARG A 66 -17.96 21.15 -2.10
CA ARG A 66 -18.64 19.84 -2.13
C ARG A 66 -17.66 18.65 -2.17
N SER A 67 -16.37 18.87 -1.89
CA SER A 67 -15.34 17.80 -1.93
C SER A 67 -15.68 16.62 -1.01
N ARG A 68 -16.18 16.89 0.21
CA ARG A 68 -16.62 15.82 1.11
C ARG A 68 -17.81 15.05 0.55
N GLU A 69 -18.80 15.74 -0.02
CA GLU A 69 -19.99 15.12 -0.62
C GLU A 69 -19.61 14.23 -1.81
N PHE A 70 -18.70 14.71 -2.64
CA PHE A 70 -18.11 13.95 -3.73
C PHE A 70 -17.42 12.68 -3.22
N LEU A 71 -16.52 12.81 -2.25
CA LEU A 71 -15.79 11.67 -1.69
C LEU A 71 -16.71 10.66 -0.99
N ARG A 72 -17.82 11.11 -0.38
CA ARG A 72 -18.87 10.21 0.15
C ARG A 72 -19.47 9.32 -0.93
N THR A 73 -19.49 9.77 -2.18
CA THR A 73 -20.02 9.00 -3.33
C THR A 73 -18.92 8.15 -3.99
N LEU A 74 -17.70 8.67 -4.06
CA LEU A 74 -16.59 8.06 -4.80
C LEU A 74 -16.01 6.80 -4.13
N VAL A 75 -15.81 6.82 -2.81
CA VAL A 75 -15.04 5.76 -2.11
C VAL A 75 -15.91 4.92 -1.17
N ALA A 76 -15.51 3.67 -0.94
CA ALA A 76 -16.29 2.71 -0.14
C ALA A 76 -16.22 2.96 1.39
N ASN A 77 -15.12 3.52 1.90
CA ASN A 77 -15.00 3.86 3.31
C ASN A 77 -15.73 5.17 3.64
N SER A 78 -15.97 5.44 4.93
CA SER A 78 -16.69 6.63 5.38
C SER A 78 -15.75 7.81 5.60
N ILE A 79 -15.80 8.76 4.67
CA ILE A 79 -15.05 10.01 4.72
C ILE A 79 -15.46 10.87 5.91
N ASP A 80 -16.69 10.69 6.41
CA ASP A 80 -17.18 11.37 7.61
C ASP A 80 -16.40 11.00 8.87
N LYS A 81 -15.63 9.90 8.88
CA LYS A 81 -14.70 9.57 9.98
C LYS A 81 -13.59 10.61 10.11
N LEU A 82 -13.27 11.33 9.04
CA LEU A 82 -12.27 12.39 9.01
C LEU A 82 -12.85 13.70 9.58
N LYS A 83 -12.83 13.82 10.92
CA LYS A 83 -13.36 14.97 11.66
C LYS A 83 -12.33 16.06 12.00
N LYS A 84 -11.03 15.78 11.84
CA LYS A 84 -9.96 16.71 12.19
C LYS A 84 -8.97 16.84 11.04
N PRO A 85 -8.56 18.07 10.65
CA PRO A 85 -7.50 18.28 9.70
C PRO A 85 -6.26 17.43 10.00
N GLY A 86 -5.63 16.96 8.95
CA GLY A 86 -4.52 16.02 8.99
C GLY A 86 -4.93 14.55 9.06
N LYS A 87 -6.15 14.20 9.47
CA LYS A 87 -6.54 12.78 9.53
C LYS A 87 -6.58 12.16 8.14
N ALA A 88 -6.10 10.92 8.06
CA ALA A 88 -6.08 10.14 6.83
C ALA A 88 -6.96 8.89 6.92
N LEU A 89 -7.45 8.42 5.77
CA LEU A 89 -8.31 7.25 5.65
C LEU A 89 -7.83 6.39 4.47
N TYR A 90 -7.55 5.12 4.73
CA TYR A 90 -7.37 4.12 3.68
C TYR A 90 -8.73 3.60 3.20
N THR A 91 -8.91 3.48 1.89
CA THR A 91 -10.19 3.09 1.28
C THR A 91 -9.98 2.47 -0.09
N CYS A 92 -10.95 1.66 -0.53
CA CYS A 92 -11.09 1.29 -1.93
C CYS A 92 -11.95 2.32 -2.68
N MET A 93 -11.59 2.58 -3.93
CA MET A 93 -12.40 3.23 -4.96
C MET A 93 -12.92 2.13 -5.90
N LEU A 94 -14.23 2.10 -6.14
CA LEU A 94 -14.88 0.96 -6.81
C LEU A 94 -15.50 1.36 -8.14
N ASN A 95 -15.65 0.37 -9.02
CA ASN A 95 -16.52 0.48 -10.19
C ASN A 95 -17.97 0.11 -9.82
N GLU A 96 -18.90 0.28 -10.76
CA GLU A 96 -20.33 0.00 -10.53
C GLU A 96 -20.61 -1.49 -10.27
N ARG A 97 -19.69 -2.39 -10.65
CA ARG A 97 -19.76 -3.83 -10.38
C ARG A 97 -19.15 -4.21 -9.02
N GLY A 98 -18.74 -3.23 -8.21
CA GLY A 98 -18.15 -3.43 -6.88
C GLY A 98 -16.69 -3.88 -6.88
N GLY A 99 -16.06 -3.98 -8.06
CA GLY A 99 -14.65 -4.31 -8.20
C GLY A 99 -13.75 -3.11 -7.92
N ILE A 100 -12.52 -3.37 -7.49
CA ILE A 100 -11.59 -2.33 -7.01
C ILE A 100 -10.90 -1.67 -8.20
N ILE A 101 -11.18 -0.38 -8.42
CA ILE A 101 -10.47 0.45 -9.39
C ILE A 101 -9.08 0.78 -8.84
N ASP A 102 -9.03 1.16 -7.56
CA ASP A 102 -7.79 1.38 -6.82
C ASP A 102 -8.01 1.31 -5.30
N ASP A 103 -6.95 1.07 -4.54
CA ASP A 103 -6.88 1.34 -3.11
C ASP A 103 -6.02 2.58 -2.84
N LEU A 104 -6.49 3.49 -1.99
CA LEU A 104 -5.85 4.81 -1.85
C LEU A 104 -5.96 5.33 -0.43
N ILE A 105 -5.16 6.36 -0.13
CA ILE A 105 -5.26 7.13 1.11
C ILE A 105 -5.83 8.51 0.81
N VAL A 106 -6.87 8.90 1.55
CA VAL A 106 -7.44 10.25 1.55
C VAL A 106 -6.98 10.99 2.81
N TYR A 107 -6.37 12.15 2.65
CA TYR A 107 -6.00 13.10 3.70
C TYR A 107 -7.01 14.25 3.74
N PHE A 108 -7.60 14.51 4.91
CA PHE A 108 -8.49 15.63 5.13
C PHE A 108 -7.69 16.84 5.60
N LEU A 109 -7.70 17.94 4.85
CA LEU A 109 -6.95 19.17 5.17
C LEU A 109 -7.90 20.30 5.56
N ALA A 110 -8.96 20.50 4.79
CA ALA A 110 -10.08 21.37 5.08
C ALA A 110 -11.37 20.81 4.44
N GLU A 111 -12.54 21.34 4.78
CA GLU A 111 -13.82 20.85 4.22
C GLU A 111 -13.90 21.00 2.69
N ASP A 112 -13.16 21.97 2.16
CA ASP A 112 -13.00 22.27 0.75
C ASP A 112 -11.66 21.78 0.17
N PHE A 113 -10.84 21.06 0.94
CA PHE A 113 -9.53 20.57 0.50
C PHE A 113 -9.18 19.18 1.04
N PHE A 114 -9.06 18.23 0.13
CA PHE A 114 -8.57 16.88 0.39
C PHE A 114 -7.39 16.56 -0.52
N ARG A 115 -6.48 15.72 -0.03
CA ARG A 115 -5.37 15.17 -0.82
C ARG A 115 -5.48 13.66 -0.88
N LEU A 116 -5.31 13.09 -2.06
CA LEU A 116 -5.30 11.66 -2.30
C LEU A 116 -3.90 11.23 -2.71
N VAL A 117 -3.53 10.01 -2.33
CA VAL A 117 -2.37 9.32 -2.88
C VAL A 117 -2.86 8.01 -3.47
N VAL A 118 -2.75 7.87 -4.80
CA VAL A 118 -3.23 6.73 -5.59
C VAL A 118 -2.07 5.95 -6.20
N ASN A 119 -2.31 4.70 -6.59
CA ASN A 119 -1.25 3.82 -7.10
C ASN A 119 -0.70 4.29 -8.45
N ALA A 120 0.60 4.05 -8.65
CA ALA A 120 1.29 4.43 -9.88
C ALA A 120 0.72 3.74 -11.14
N SER A 121 0.34 2.46 -11.01
CA SER A 121 -0.18 1.65 -12.12
C SER A 121 -1.62 2.01 -12.52
N THR A 122 -2.36 2.67 -11.63
CA THR A 122 -3.76 3.05 -11.85
C THR A 122 -3.93 4.54 -12.17
N ARG A 123 -2.87 5.35 -12.01
CA ARG A 123 -2.82 6.80 -12.27
C ARG A 123 -3.79 7.32 -13.34
N ASP A 124 -3.63 6.89 -14.59
CA ASP A 124 -4.40 7.44 -15.71
C ASP A 124 -5.89 7.09 -15.59
N LYS A 125 -6.19 5.87 -15.13
CA LYS A 125 -7.56 5.39 -14.87
C LYS A 125 -8.19 6.13 -13.70
N ASP A 126 -7.45 6.33 -12.62
CA ASP A 126 -7.94 7.01 -11.42
C ASP A 126 -8.23 8.48 -11.70
N LEU A 127 -7.32 9.19 -12.37
CA LEU A 127 -7.52 10.59 -12.74
C LEU A 127 -8.75 10.76 -13.62
N ALA A 128 -8.94 9.88 -14.62
CA ALA A 128 -10.12 9.91 -15.47
C ALA A 128 -11.41 9.63 -14.68
N TRP A 129 -11.39 8.64 -13.79
CA TRP A 129 -12.53 8.25 -12.97
C TRP A 129 -12.93 9.34 -11.98
N ILE A 130 -11.96 9.83 -11.20
CA ILE A 130 -12.14 10.89 -10.21
C ILE A 130 -12.67 12.15 -10.90
N SER A 131 -12.06 12.58 -12.01
CA SER A 131 -12.47 13.79 -12.74
C SER A 131 -13.88 13.68 -13.28
N ARG A 132 -14.24 12.54 -13.87
CA ARG A 132 -15.59 12.30 -14.40
C ARG A 132 -16.65 12.43 -13.32
N HIS A 133 -16.42 11.88 -12.14
CA HIS A 133 -17.40 11.92 -11.05
C HIS A 133 -17.37 13.25 -10.27
N ALA A 134 -16.24 13.96 -10.25
CA ALA A 134 -16.09 15.25 -9.58
C ALA A 134 -16.89 16.37 -10.26
N GLU A 135 -17.10 16.29 -11.59
CA GLU A 135 -17.79 17.33 -12.38
C GLU A 135 -19.17 17.69 -11.82
N ALA A 136 -19.97 16.70 -11.43
CA ALA A 136 -21.32 16.91 -10.87
C ALA A 136 -21.32 17.63 -9.50
N PHE A 137 -20.16 17.69 -8.85
CA PHE A 137 -19.96 18.37 -7.56
C PHE A 137 -19.26 19.71 -7.70
N GLY A 138 -18.80 20.07 -8.91
CA GLY A 138 -17.97 21.26 -9.12
C GLY A 138 -16.64 21.21 -8.37
N VAL A 139 -16.11 20.00 -8.12
CA VAL A 139 -14.84 19.78 -7.43
C VAL A 139 -13.71 19.82 -8.46
N GLN A 140 -12.73 20.69 -8.23
CA GLN A 140 -11.51 20.74 -9.02
C GLN A 140 -10.61 19.56 -8.63
N VAL A 141 -10.17 18.80 -9.62
CA VAL A 141 -9.21 17.70 -9.49
C VAL A 141 -7.89 18.17 -10.07
N SER A 142 -6.81 18.11 -9.31
CA SER A 142 -5.48 18.54 -9.76
C SER A 142 -4.47 17.46 -9.42
N GLU A 143 -3.92 16.83 -10.46
CA GLU A 143 -2.71 16.03 -10.31
C GLU A 143 -1.55 16.93 -9.86
N ARG A 144 -0.77 16.44 -8.91
CA ARG A 144 0.39 17.13 -8.33
C ARG A 144 1.68 16.40 -8.71
N ASP A 145 2.00 16.44 -10.00
CA ASP A 145 3.25 15.90 -10.56
C ASP A 145 4.48 16.73 -10.21
N ASP A 146 4.27 17.90 -9.59
CA ASP A 146 5.27 18.77 -8.99
C ASP A 146 5.75 18.30 -7.60
N PHE A 147 5.29 17.13 -7.13
CA PHE A 147 5.77 16.52 -5.89
C PHE A 147 6.62 15.27 -6.10
N GLY A 148 7.62 15.09 -5.24
CA GLY A 148 8.30 13.82 -4.99
C GLY A 148 7.87 13.23 -3.65
N LEU A 149 8.01 11.91 -3.51
CA LEU A 149 7.61 11.19 -2.32
C LEU A 149 8.70 10.24 -1.82
N ILE A 150 9.01 10.37 -0.52
CA ILE A 150 9.97 9.51 0.17
C ILE A 150 9.27 8.85 1.36
N ALA A 151 9.26 7.52 1.42
CA ALA A 151 8.80 6.79 2.59
C ALA A 151 10.00 6.39 3.45
N VAL A 152 10.04 6.78 4.73
CA VAL A 152 11.08 6.40 5.70
C VAL A 152 10.44 5.53 6.77
N GLN A 153 10.88 4.28 6.87
CA GLN A 153 10.16 3.22 7.58
C GLN A 153 11.13 2.40 8.44
N GLY A 154 10.66 1.95 9.60
CA GLY A 154 11.43 1.19 10.59
C GLY A 154 11.38 1.79 11.99
N PRO A 155 11.78 1.05 13.03
CA PRO A 155 11.72 1.51 14.43
C PRO A 155 12.48 2.81 14.70
N ASP A 156 13.55 3.09 13.96
CA ASP A 156 14.37 4.31 14.11
C ASP A 156 13.95 5.43 13.16
N ALA A 157 13.04 5.16 12.21
CA ALA A 157 12.73 6.06 11.09
C ALA A 157 12.30 7.46 11.54
N ARG A 158 11.41 7.52 12.53
CA ARG A 158 10.88 8.80 13.02
C ARG A 158 11.96 9.67 13.62
N GLY A 159 12.86 9.10 14.44
CA GLY A 159 13.98 9.83 15.02
C GLY A 159 14.91 10.41 13.95
N LYS A 160 15.16 9.64 12.87
CA LYS A 160 15.96 10.10 11.73
C LYS A 160 15.32 11.28 11.00
N VAL A 161 14.03 11.18 10.68
CA VAL A 161 13.29 12.26 10.01
C VAL A 161 13.21 13.50 10.88
N LEU A 162 12.88 13.37 12.17
CA LEU A 162 12.79 14.49 13.11
C LEU A 162 14.10 15.31 13.17
N GLY A 163 15.26 14.64 13.08
CA GLY A 163 16.56 15.31 13.05
C GLY A 163 16.77 16.25 11.85
N LEU A 164 16.01 16.05 10.75
CA LEU A 164 16.08 16.87 9.55
C LEU A 164 15.07 18.02 9.54
N LEU A 165 14.09 18.01 10.44
CA LEU A 165 13.05 19.03 10.53
C LEU A 165 13.51 20.26 11.31
N ALA A 166 12.86 21.39 11.03
CA ALA A 166 12.99 22.63 11.80
C ALA A 166 12.72 22.36 13.29
N GLU A 167 13.54 22.96 14.17
CA GLU A 167 13.57 22.63 15.60
C GLU A 167 12.20 22.80 16.27
N ASP A 168 11.50 23.90 15.96
CA ASP A 168 10.19 24.24 16.52
C ASP A 168 9.09 23.24 16.13
N ASP A 169 9.24 22.51 15.03
CA ASP A 169 8.26 21.53 14.56
C ASP A 169 8.46 20.14 15.18
N ARG A 170 9.68 19.80 15.61
CA ARG A 170 10.04 18.41 16.00
C ARG A 170 9.13 17.84 17.06
N ALA A 171 8.87 18.58 18.13
CA ALA A 171 8.06 18.11 19.25
C ALA A 171 6.58 17.85 18.86
N ARG A 172 6.06 18.61 17.89
CA ARG A 172 4.71 18.45 17.35
C ARG A 172 4.64 17.24 16.43
N ILE A 173 5.61 17.09 15.53
CA ILE A 173 5.68 15.97 14.58
C ILE A 173 5.95 14.64 15.30
N ASP A 174 6.75 14.63 16.36
CA ASP A 174 6.98 13.43 17.16
C ASP A 174 5.69 12.93 17.85
N LYS A 175 4.72 13.81 18.09
CA LYS A 175 3.41 13.45 18.66
C LYS A 175 2.37 13.10 17.59
N LEU A 176 2.73 13.11 16.31
CA LEU A 176 1.82 12.80 15.22
C LEU A 176 1.30 11.37 15.37
N ALA A 177 -0.02 11.21 15.43
CA ALA A 177 -0.65 9.90 15.51
C ALA A 177 -0.57 9.17 14.16
N LYS A 178 -0.60 7.83 14.17
CA LYS A 178 -0.73 7.04 12.93
C LYS A 178 -1.95 7.50 12.12
N PHE A 179 -1.86 7.42 10.78
CA PHE A 179 -2.88 7.94 9.85
C PHE A 179 -3.24 9.41 10.12
N THR A 180 -2.23 10.22 10.41
CA THR A 180 -2.34 11.67 10.52
C THR A 180 -1.17 12.30 9.78
N ALA A 181 -1.41 13.43 9.13
CA ALA A 181 -0.45 14.21 8.38
C ALA A 181 -0.55 15.68 8.73
N THR A 182 0.48 16.45 8.43
CA THR A 182 0.54 17.90 8.67
C THR A 182 1.69 18.50 7.88
N ASP A 183 1.66 19.81 7.67
CA ASP A 183 2.78 20.54 7.09
C ASP A 183 3.87 20.83 8.14
N THR A 184 5.10 20.87 7.68
CA THR A 184 6.32 21.22 8.42
C THR A 184 7.39 21.70 7.45
N HIS A 185 8.57 22.04 7.96
CA HIS A 185 9.73 22.37 7.14
C HIS A 185 10.96 21.60 7.62
N THR A 186 11.86 21.31 6.69
CA THR A 186 13.23 20.89 7.02
C THR A 186 14.01 22.04 7.64
N THR A 187 15.20 21.73 8.18
CA THR A 187 16.15 22.73 8.71
C THR A 187 16.60 23.78 7.68
N ASP A 188 16.57 23.44 6.38
CA ASP A 188 16.89 24.36 5.27
C ASP A 188 15.65 25.08 4.69
N GLY A 189 14.50 24.95 5.36
CA GLY A 189 13.25 25.61 4.98
C GLY A 189 12.47 24.94 3.85
N THR A 190 12.85 23.73 3.41
CA THR A 190 12.06 22.95 2.42
C THR A 190 10.69 22.61 3.03
N PRO A 191 9.57 22.97 2.39
CA PRO A 191 8.25 22.58 2.85
C PRO A 191 8.05 21.06 2.70
N VAL A 192 7.45 20.44 3.71
CA VAL A 192 7.18 19.01 3.76
C VAL A 192 5.75 18.79 4.25
N PHE A 193 4.95 18.09 3.46
CA PHE A 193 3.74 17.46 3.97
C PHE A 193 4.12 16.07 4.50
N ILE A 194 4.12 15.92 5.82
CA ILE A 194 4.58 14.72 6.51
C ILE A 194 3.40 13.90 7.03
N ALA A 195 3.34 12.63 6.66
CA ALA A 195 2.29 11.70 7.06
C ALA A 195 2.86 10.53 7.86
N ARG A 196 2.25 10.17 9.00
CA ARG A 196 2.59 8.95 9.75
C ARG A 196 1.82 7.74 9.19
N THR A 197 2.18 7.38 7.97
CA THR A 197 1.64 6.29 7.17
C THR A 197 2.79 5.45 6.63
N GLY A 198 2.47 4.32 5.99
CA GLY A 198 3.49 3.44 5.44
C GLY A 198 2.92 2.11 4.96
N TYR A 199 3.77 1.40 4.21
CA TYR A 199 3.41 0.17 3.51
C TYR A 199 4.37 -0.99 3.88
N THR A 200 4.85 -1.00 5.12
CA THR A 200 5.87 -1.96 5.57
C THR A 200 5.48 -2.75 6.82
N GLY A 201 4.42 -2.32 7.53
CA GLY A 201 4.07 -2.83 8.85
C GLY A 201 4.91 -2.26 10.00
N GLU A 202 5.96 -1.49 9.71
CA GLU A 202 6.73 -0.73 10.70
C GLU A 202 6.14 0.67 10.93
N ASP A 203 6.62 1.35 11.98
CA ASP A 203 6.38 2.79 12.15
C ASP A 203 7.26 3.59 11.19
N GLY A 204 6.89 4.84 10.93
CA GLY A 204 7.61 5.66 9.97
C GLY A 204 6.83 6.88 9.51
N PHE A 205 7.39 7.56 8.52
CA PHE A 205 6.76 8.68 7.85
C PHE A 205 6.81 8.51 6.33
N GLU A 206 5.85 9.13 5.65
CA GLU A 206 5.89 9.43 4.23
C GLU A 206 5.98 10.95 4.08
N LEU A 207 6.90 11.39 3.23
CA LEU A 207 7.23 12.80 3.00
C LEU A 207 6.80 13.15 1.59
N VAL A 208 5.88 14.10 1.44
CA VAL A 208 5.55 14.71 0.15
C VAL A 208 6.27 16.06 0.09
N LEU A 209 7.10 16.22 -0.94
CA LEU A 209 8.07 17.30 -1.08
C LEU A 209 7.94 17.94 -2.45
N PRO A 210 8.25 19.24 -2.64
CA PRO A 210 8.50 19.77 -3.97
C PRO A 210 9.52 18.92 -4.72
N GLN A 211 9.21 18.58 -5.96
CA GLN A 211 10.02 17.65 -6.76
C GLN A 211 11.49 18.12 -6.83
N GLU A 212 11.71 19.42 -7.01
CA GLU A 212 13.04 20.03 -7.10
C GLU A 212 13.86 19.96 -5.79
N ARG A 213 13.23 19.68 -4.64
CA ARG A 213 13.91 19.51 -3.34
C ARG A 213 14.05 18.05 -2.92
N THR A 214 13.42 17.14 -3.63
CA THR A 214 13.36 15.71 -3.26
C THR A 214 14.75 15.07 -3.22
N VAL A 215 15.63 15.38 -4.18
CA VAL A 215 17.02 14.87 -4.20
C VAL A 215 17.79 15.33 -2.96
N ALA A 216 17.69 16.61 -2.59
CA ALA A 216 18.40 17.15 -1.44
C ALA A 216 17.94 16.51 -0.12
N VAL A 217 16.63 16.26 0.04
CA VAL A 217 16.10 15.57 1.24
C VAL A 217 16.53 14.11 1.27
N TRP A 218 16.56 13.42 0.13
CA TRP A 218 17.08 12.05 0.02
C TRP A 218 18.54 11.97 0.44
N GLU A 219 19.39 12.89 -0.02
CA GLU A 219 20.79 12.99 0.38
C GLU A 219 20.96 13.32 1.87
N ALA A 220 20.12 14.20 2.43
CA ALA A 220 20.12 14.48 3.86
C ALA A 220 19.75 13.26 4.70
N LEU A 221 18.81 12.43 4.24
CA LEU A 221 18.46 11.15 4.87
C LEU A 221 19.62 10.15 4.80
N LEU A 222 20.31 10.04 3.66
CA LEU A 222 21.54 9.25 3.53
C LEU A 222 22.60 9.69 4.54
N ALA A 223 22.85 11.00 4.64
CA ALA A 223 23.81 11.57 5.58
C ALA A 223 23.42 11.31 7.05
N ALA A 224 22.12 11.26 7.35
CA ALA A 224 21.59 10.86 8.66
C ALA A 224 21.68 9.33 8.91
N GLY A 225 22.17 8.56 7.94
CA GLY A 225 22.37 7.10 8.03
C GLY A 225 21.14 6.27 7.69
N VAL A 226 20.12 6.85 7.05
CA VAL A 226 18.99 6.10 6.50
C VAL A 226 19.39 5.50 5.17
N LYS A 227 19.42 4.17 5.06
CA LYS A 227 19.83 3.51 3.81
C LYS A 227 18.63 3.32 2.87
N PRO A 228 18.86 3.36 1.55
CA PRO A 228 17.79 3.13 0.59
C PRO A 228 17.43 1.64 0.53
N ALA A 229 16.16 1.36 0.23
CA ALA A 229 15.63 0.02 0.00
C ALA A 229 14.79 0.02 -1.28
N GLY A 230 14.89 -1.06 -2.06
CA GLY A 230 14.21 -1.19 -3.35
C GLY A 230 12.84 -1.87 -3.27
N LEU A 231 12.20 -1.99 -4.43
CA LEU A 231 10.87 -2.59 -4.58
C LEU A 231 10.81 -4.05 -4.08
N GLY A 232 11.89 -4.82 -4.16
CA GLY A 232 11.91 -6.20 -3.66
C GLY A 232 11.78 -6.28 -2.14
N ALA A 233 12.47 -5.40 -1.41
CA ALA A 233 12.29 -5.28 0.03
C ALA A 233 10.89 -4.74 0.37
N ARG A 234 10.38 -3.76 -0.38
CA ARG A 234 9.02 -3.23 -0.20
C ARG A 234 7.96 -4.33 -0.32
N ASP A 235 8.06 -5.19 -1.33
CA ASP A 235 7.11 -6.29 -1.57
C ASP A 235 7.17 -7.38 -0.48
N THR A 236 8.35 -7.72 0.03
CA THR A 236 8.45 -8.65 1.17
C THR A 236 7.91 -8.06 2.47
N LEU A 237 8.17 -6.77 2.74
CA LEU A 237 7.71 -6.08 3.96
C LEU A 237 6.19 -5.95 4.00
N ARG A 238 5.56 -5.52 2.89
CA ARG A 238 4.10 -5.37 2.78
C ARG A 238 3.39 -6.71 2.90
N LEU A 239 3.95 -7.76 2.29
CA LEU A 239 3.33 -9.09 2.32
C LEU A 239 3.35 -9.64 3.74
N GLU A 240 4.49 -9.55 4.43
CA GLU A 240 4.59 -9.90 5.85
C GLU A 240 3.59 -9.10 6.72
N ALA A 241 3.41 -7.81 6.42
CA ALA A 241 2.46 -6.93 7.11
C ALA A 241 0.99 -7.18 6.76
N GLY A 242 0.67 -8.13 5.87
CA GLY A 242 -0.70 -8.44 5.50
C GLY A 242 -1.35 -7.42 4.53
N MET A 243 -0.56 -6.65 3.79
CA MET A 243 -1.04 -5.56 2.93
C MET A 243 -1.15 -6.00 1.45
N ASN A 244 -2.29 -5.69 0.83
CA ASN A 244 -2.61 -6.00 -0.57
C ASN A 244 -1.81 -5.14 -1.56
N LEU A 245 -1.53 -5.68 -2.74
CA LEU A 245 -0.93 -5.00 -3.88
C LEU A 245 -1.91 -4.99 -5.06
N TYR A 246 -2.25 -3.80 -5.55
CA TYR A 246 -3.09 -3.64 -6.75
C TYR A 246 -2.47 -4.33 -7.97
N GLY A 247 -3.29 -5.00 -8.77
CA GLY A 247 -2.89 -5.76 -9.95
C GLY A 247 -2.31 -7.15 -9.64
N GLN A 248 -2.13 -7.51 -8.37
CA GLN A 248 -1.83 -8.89 -7.94
C GLN A 248 -2.89 -9.44 -7.02
N ASP A 249 -3.17 -8.75 -5.91
CA ASP A 249 -4.09 -9.24 -4.87
C ASP A 249 -5.54 -8.83 -5.13
N MET A 250 -5.72 -7.77 -5.92
CA MET A 250 -7.00 -7.17 -6.26
C MET A 250 -6.92 -6.42 -7.59
N ASP A 251 -8.08 -6.28 -8.22
CA ASP A 251 -8.30 -5.58 -9.48
C ASP A 251 -9.80 -5.24 -9.62
N GLU A 252 -10.20 -4.80 -10.81
CA GLU A 252 -11.57 -4.37 -11.13
C GLU A 252 -12.61 -5.50 -11.17
N ASP A 253 -12.20 -6.76 -10.99
CA ASP A 253 -13.07 -7.94 -10.95
C ASP A 253 -13.11 -8.58 -9.55
N VAL A 254 -12.50 -7.93 -8.55
CA VAL A 254 -12.40 -8.40 -7.16
C VAL A 254 -13.01 -7.37 -6.22
N THR A 255 -13.96 -7.79 -5.39
CA THR A 255 -14.57 -6.89 -4.41
C THR A 255 -13.70 -6.74 -3.15
N PRO A 256 -13.88 -5.67 -2.34
CA PRO A 256 -13.20 -5.53 -1.05
C PRO A 256 -13.37 -6.74 -0.12
N TYR A 257 -14.52 -7.42 -0.14
CA TYR A 257 -14.72 -8.60 0.69
C TYR A 257 -13.90 -9.81 0.21
N GLU A 258 -13.73 -9.97 -1.11
CA GLU A 258 -12.88 -11.03 -1.68
C GLU A 258 -11.39 -10.77 -1.44
N ALA A 259 -10.99 -9.49 -1.34
CA ALA A 259 -9.60 -9.06 -1.11
C ALA A 259 -9.19 -8.95 0.37
N ALA A 260 -10.03 -9.40 1.31
CA ALA A 260 -9.88 -9.18 2.76
C ALA A 260 -9.79 -7.70 3.19
N LEU A 261 -10.35 -6.80 2.38
CA LEU A 261 -10.46 -5.35 2.62
C LEU A 261 -11.86 -4.95 3.12
N GLY A 262 -12.69 -5.89 3.58
CA GLY A 262 -14.02 -5.59 4.13
C GLY A 262 -14.01 -4.57 5.28
N TRP A 263 -12.89 -4.46 6.01
CA TRP A 263 -12.71 -3.47 7.08
C TRP A 263 -12.67 -2.01 6.57
N THR A 264 -12.49 -1.80 5.27
CA THR A 264 -12.56 -0.47 4.64
C THR A 264 -13.95 -0.12 4.12
N VAL A 265 -14.93 -1.02 4.20
CA VAL A 265 -16.28 -0.78 3.68
C VAL A 265 -17.16 -0.19 4.78
N SER A 266 -17.87 0.90 4.48
CA SER A 266 -18.81 1.53 5.41
C SER A 266 -20.19 1.68 4.77
N LEU A 267 -21.11 0.79 5.15
CA LEU A 267 -22.50 0.78 4.66
C LEU A 267 -23.41 1.69 5.49
N ASP A 268 -22.95 2.92 5.74
CA ASP A 268 -23.67 3.89 6.58
C ASP A 268 -25.10 4.12 6.05
N GLU A 269 -26.10 4.16 6.93
CA GLU A 269 -27.50 4.32 6.54
C GLU A 269 -27.71 5.63 5.74
N GLY A 270 -28.48 5.56 4.65
CA GLY A 270 -28.81 6.73 3.82
C GLY A 270 -27.67 7.26 2.93
N ARG A 271 -26.50 6.59 2.88
CA ARG A 271 -25.39 6.97 2.01
C ARG A 271 -25.31 6.09 0.78
N ALA A 272 -25.44 6.65 -0.42
CA ALA A 272 -25.06 5.94 -1.64
C ALA A 272 -23.56 6.14 -1.94
N PHE A 273 -22.90 5.12 -2.47
CA PHE A 273 -21.56 5.21 -3.07
C PHE A 273 -21.46 4.20 -4.21
N ILE A 274 -20.51 4.41 -5.12
CA ILE A 274 -20.36 3.58 -6.32
C ILE A 274 -20.02 2.13 -5.92
N GLY A 275 -20.77 1.17 -6.43
CA GLY A 275 -20.59 -0.26 -6.14
C GLY A 275 -21.23 -0.73 -4.82
N ARG A 276 -21.92 0.13 -4.07
CA ARG A 276 -22.56 -0.23 -2.78
C ARG A 276 -23.52 -1.42 -2.90
N ASP A 277 -24.41 -1.41 -3.89
CA ASP A 277 -25.46 -2.43 -4.05
C ASP A 277 -24.87 -3.86 -4.16
N VAL A 278 -23.74 -4.00 -4.84
CA VAL A 278 -23.02 -5.28 -4.96
C VAL A 278 -22.49 -5.74 -3.61
N LEU A 279 -21.95 -4.82 -2.81
CA LEU A 279 -21.45 -5.15 -1.47
C LEU A 279 -22.59 -5.50 -0.50
N GLU A 280 -23.72 -4.81 -0.57
CA GLU A 280 -24.91 -5.17 0.21
C GLU A 280 -25.45 -6.55 -0.19
N GLN A 281 -25.49 -6.85 -1.49
CA GLN A 281 -25.87 -8.17 -1.98
C GLN A 281 -24.92 -9.27 -1.50
N GLN A 282 -23.60 -9.03 -1.52
CA GLN A 282 -22.60 -9.97 -1.01
C GLN A 282 -22.75 -10.19 0.50
N GLN A 283 -23.10 -9.15 1.27
CA GLN A 283 -23.35 -9.30 2.71
C GLN A 283 -24.61 -10.14 2.98
N ALA A 284 -25.65 -10.00 2.16
CA ALA A 284 -26.90 -10.74 2.31
C ALA A 284 -26.81 -12.19 1.79
N SER A 285 -26.06 -12.42 0.72
CA SER A 285 -26.08 -13.68 -0.04
C SER A 285 -24.80 -14.50 0.11
N GLY A 286 -23.77 -13.94 0.74
CA GLY A 286 -22.45 -14.52 0.86
C GLY A 286 -21.50 -14.07 -0.26
N VAL A 287 -20.22 -13.98 0.10
CA VAL A 287 -19.12 -13.68 -0.84
C VAL A 287 -18.68 -14.99 -1.50
N PRO A 288 -18.45 -15.05 -2.83
CA PRO A 288 -18.16 -16.31 -3.52
C PRO A 288 -16.74 -16.83 -3.29
N ARG A 289 -15.78 -15.93 -3.04
CA ARG A 289 -14.36 -16.23 -2.81
C ARG A 289 -13.85 -15.48 -1.58
N GLN A 290 -12.73 -15.92 -1.03
CA GLN A 290 -12.06 -15.26 0.08
C GLN A 290 -10.54 -15.29 -0.13
N MET A 291 -9.86 -14.28 0.41
CA MET A 291 -8.40 -14.30 0.50
C MET A 291 -7.96 -14.93 1.83
N ILE A 292 -7.00 -15.85 1.77
CA ILE A 292 -6.41 -16.51 2.92
C ILE A 292 -4.89 -16.31 2.95
N ALA A 293 -4.31 -16.37 4.16
CA ALA A 293 -2.87 -16.31 4.37
C ALA A 293 -2.30 -17.72 4.53
N LEU A 294 -1.23 -18.02 3.80
CA LEU A 294 -0.59 -19.32 3.74
C LEU A 294 0.87 -19.24 4.20
N VAL A 295 1.31 -20.24 4.96
CA VAL A 295 2.70 -20.48 5.33
C VAL A 295 3.09 -21.87 4.87
N MET A 296 4.26 -21.99 4.24
CA MET A 296 4.83 -23.29 3.89
C MET A 296 5.99 -23.62 4.81
N ASP A 297 5.90 -24.76 5.49
CA ASP A 297 6.93 -25.21 6.44
C ASP A 297 8.10 -25.89 5.73
N ASP A 298 7.82 -26.56 4.61
CA ASP A 298 8.81 -27.20 3.77
C ASP A 298 9.60 -26.19 2.93
N ARG A 299 10.74 -26.64 2.40
CA ARG A 299 11.50 -25.87 1.42
C ARG A 299 10.76 -25.79 0.09
N GLY A 300 10.73 -24.59 -0.48
CA GLY A 300 10.11 -24.33 -1.77
C GLY A 300 9.86 -22.85 -1.96
N VAL A 301 9.16 -22.51 -3.05
CA VAL A 301 8.77 -21.13 -3.34
C VAL A 301 7.30 -21.08 -3.71
N LEU A 302 6.57 -20.22 -3.01
CA LEU A 302 5.21 -19.84 -3.35
C LEU A 302 5.27 -18.64 -4.31
N ARG A 303 4.52 -18.66 -5.41
CA ARG A 303 4.53 -17.63 -6.45
C ARG A 303 3.13 -17.42 -7.01
N HIS A 304 2.89 -16.20 -7.48
CA HIS A 304 1.68 -15.81 -8.20
C HIS A 304 1.27 -16.85 -9.27
N GLY A 305 -0.03 -17.14 -9.34
CA GLY A 305 -0.64 -18.03 -10.32
C GLY A 305 -0.50 -19.53 -10.03
N GLN A 306 0.20 -19.93 -8.95
CA GLN A 306 0.21 -21.33 -8.54
C GLN A 306 -1.17 -21.75 -8.04
N LYS A 307 -1.60 -22.95 -8.45
CA LYS A 307 -2.89 -23.52 -8.05
C LYS A 307 -2.89 -23.84 -6.56
N VAL A 308 -3.96 -23.46 -5.87
CA VAL A 308 -4.25 -23.81 -4.48
C VAL A 308 -5.41 -24.78 -4.46
N LEU A 309 -5.28 -25.85 -3.69
CA LEU A 309 -6.27 -26.92 -3.57
C LEU A 309 -6.84 -26.90 -2.15
N THR A 310 -8.16 -26.82 -2.06
CA THR A 310 -8.92 -26.89 -0.81
C THR A 310 -10.05 -27.91 -0.95
N ASP A 311 -10.65 -28.32 0.17
CA ASP A 311 -11.85 -29.18 0.15
C ASP A 311 -13.07 -28.48 -0.48
N ARG A 312 -12.99 -27.17 -0.72
CA ARG A 312 -14.05 -26.35 -1.33
C ARG A 312 -13.84 -26.14 -2.83
N GLY A 313 -12.70 -26.57 -3.37
CA GLY A 313 -12.34 -26.41 -4.77
C GLY A 313 -10.98 -25.76 -4.97
N GLU A 314 -10.68 -25.47 -6.24
CA GLU A 314 -9.43 -24.85 -6.65
C GLU A 314 -9.44 -23.33 -6.43
N GLY A 315 -8.28 -22.80 -6.10
CA GLY A 315 -7.98 -21.37 -6.02
C GLY A 315 -6.58 -21.09 -6.57
N GLU A 316 -6.05 -19.92 -6.24
CA GLU A 316 -4.77 -19.45 -6.78
C GLU A 316 -3.97 -18.66 -5.75
N ILE A 317 -2.64 -18.72 -5.85
CA ILE A 317 -1.75 -17.79 -5.15
C ILE A 317 -1.79 -16.43 -5.85
N LEU A 318 -2.05 -15.39 -5.07
CA LEU A 318 -2.06 -13.99 -5.52
C LEU A 318 -0.68 -13.38 -5.39
N SER A 319 -0.15 -13.36 -4.17
CA SER A 319 1.20 -12.90 -3.85
C SER A 319 1.93 -13.99 -3.10
N GLY A 320 3.19 -14.25 -3.44
CA GLY A 320 3.99 -15.28 -2.77
C GLY A 320 5.47 -14.98 -2.86
N THR A 321 6.16 -15.06 -1.72
CA THR A 321 7.62 -14.89 -1.64
C THR A 321 8.19 -15.54 -0.38
N PHE A 322 9.51 -15.50 -0.26
CA PHE A 322 10.21 -15.83 0.99
C PHE A 322 10.15 -14.63 1.94
N ALA A 323 9.68 -14.85 3.17
CA ALA A 323 9.59 -13.85 4.22
C ALA A 323 10.88 -13.81 5.06
N PRO A 324 11.74 -12.78 4.93
CA PRO A 324 13.02 -12.73 5.62
C PRO A 324 12.90 -12.72 7.15
N THR A 325 11.86 -12.11 7.71
CA THR A 325 11.64 -12.08 9.17
C THR A 325 11.31 -13.47 9.70
N LEU A 326 10.58 -14.26 8.93
CA LEU A 326 10.05 -15.56 9.35
C LEU A 326 10.96 -16.74 8.96
N GLY A 327 11.80 -16.57 7.95
CA GLY A 327 12.60 -17.66 7.38
C GLY A 327 11.76 -18.71 6.65
N LYS A 328 10.54 -18.38 6.22
CA LYS A 328 9.57 -19.29 5.58
C LYS A 328 9.00 -18.67 4.30
N ALA A 329 8.47 -19.50 3.39
CA ALA A 329 7.67 -18.97 2.29
C ALA A 329 6.26 -18.67 2.78
N ILE A 330 5.74 -17.51 2.41
CA ILE A 330 4.38 -17.06 2.73
C ILE A 330 3.65 -16.65 1.46
N ALA A 331 2.32 -16.69 1.49
CA ALA A 331 1.51 -16.26 0.38
C ALA A 331 0.12 -15.77 0.78
N PHE A 332 -0.43 -14.88 -0.03
CA PHE A 332 -1.88 -14.70 -0.14
C PHE A 332 -2.42 -15.63 -1.21
N ALA A 333 -3.58 -16.21 -0.95
CA ALA A 333 -4.30 -17.01 -1.94
C ALA A 333 -5.77 -16.65 -1.96
N ARG A 334 -6.37 -16.69 -3.15
CA ARG A 334 -7.82 -16.57 -3.35
C ARG A 334 -8.40 -17.95 -3.56
N VAL A 335 -9.37 -18.31 -2.73
CA VAL A 335 -10.02 -19.63 -2.76
C VAL A 335 -11.54 -19.48 -2.68
N PRO A 336 -12.33 -20.52 -3.04
CA PRO A 336 -13.76 -20.52 -2.80
C PRO A 336 -14.11 -20.22 -1.34
N ALA A 337 -15.15 -19.45 -1.11
CA ALA A 337 -15.56 -19.06 0.24
C ALA A 337 -16.11 -20.25 1.06
N GLY A 338 -15.94 -20.15 2.38
CA GLY A 338 -16.37 -21.15 3.35
C GLY A 338 -15.45 -21.18 4.56
N GLU A 339 -15.84 -21.93 5.59
CA GLU A 339 -14.97 -22.12 6.75
C GLU A 339 -13.75 -22.95 6.35
N ILE A 340 -12.56 -22.43 6.67
CA ILE A 340 -11.28 -23.12 6.50
C ILE A 340 -10.57 -23.06 7.86
N ALA A 341 -10.32 -24.23 8.44
CA ALA A 341 -9.63 -24.33 9.73
C ALA A 341 -8.18 -23.81 9.61
N LEU A 342 -7.67 -23.21 10.69
CA LEU A 342 -6.30 -22.75 10.77
C LEU A 342 -5.31 -23.93 10.89
N GLY A 343 -4.04 -23.64 10.60
CA GLY A 343 -2.96 -24.62 10.61
C GLY A 343 -3.10 -25.66 9.50
N HIS A 344 -2.62 -26.86 9.76
CA HIS A 344 -2.74 -28.00 8.83
C HIS A 344 -4.15 -28.58 8.77
N ALA A 345 -4.99 -28.31 9.78
CA ALA A 345 -6.37 -28.79 9.80
C ALA A 345 -7.21 -28.22 8.65
N GLY A 346 -6.80 -27.09 8.06
CA GLY A 346 -7.44 -26.53 6.87
C GLY A 346 -7.25 -27.34 5.58
N ASN A 347 -6.38 -28.37 5.59
CA ASN A 347 -6.14 -29.28 4.47
C ASN A 347 -5.83 -28.57 3.13
N VAL A 348 -5.08 -27.47 3.18
CA VAL A 348 -4.72 -26.69 1.99
C VAL A 348 -3.40 -27.19 1.39
N ARG A 349 -3.37 -27.32 0.07
CA ARG A 349 -2.18 -27.73 -0.70
C ARG A 349 -1.92 -26.75 -1.83
N VAL A 350 -0.66 -26.60 -2.22
CA VAL A 350 -0.26 -25.81 -3.39
C VAL A 350 0.36 -26.74 -4.41
N ASP A 351 -0.06 -26.64 -5.66
CA ASP A 351 0.59 -27.33 -6.77
C ASP A 351 1.88 -26.59 -7.15
N ILE A 352 3.02 -27.24 -6.87
CA ILE A 352 4.34 -26.80 -7.28
C ILE A 352 4.85 -27.75 -8.35
N ARG A 353 4.58 -27.41 -9.61
CA ARG A 353 5.07 -28.13 -10.81
C ARG A 353 4.59 -29.59 -10.86
N GLY A 354 3.31 -29.82 -10.58
CA GLY A 354 2.65 -31.12 -10.57
C GLY A 354 2.76 -31.87 -9.23
N LYS A 355 3.43 -31.28 -8.23
CA LYS A 355 3.52 -31.85 -6.87
C LYS A 355 2.66 -31.03 -5.92
N GLU A 356 1.67 -31.67 -5.31
CA GLU A 356 0.89 -31.07 -4.23
C GLU A 356 1.74 -31.01 -2.95
N VAL A 357 1.97 -29.80 -2.46
CA VAL A 357 2.73 -29.53 -1.23
C VAL A 357 1.77 -28.98 -0.16
N PRO A 358 1.72 -29.58 1.04
CA PRO A 358 0.87 -29.06 2.10
C PRO A 358 1.36 -27.68 2.58
N VAL A 359 0.40 -26.81 2.91
CA VAL A 359 0.64 -25.50 3.51
C VAL A 359 -0.33 -25.29 4.68
N ARG A 360 0.04 -24.41 5.60
CA ARG A 360 -0.81 -24.02 6.72
C ARG A 360 -1.56 -22.74 6.43
N VAL A 361 -2.82 -22.69 6.85
CA VAL A 361 -3.62 -21.47 6.85
C VAL A 361 -3.37 -20.72 8.16
N VAL A 362 -3.07 -19.42 8.08
CA VAL A 362 -2.81 -18.57 9.25
C VAL A 362 -3.71 -17.34 9.24
N LYS A 363 -3.75 -16.60 10.35
CA LYS A 363 -4.42 -15.30 10.39
C LYS A 363 -3.51 -14.21 9.82
N PHE A 364 -4.12 -13.19 9.24
CA PHE A 364 -3.41 -11.95 8.90
C PHE A 364 -3.15 -11.10 10.15
N PRO A 365 -2.08 -10.28 10.17
CA PRO A 365 -0.92 -10.33 9.27
C PRO A 365 0.05 -11.46 9.67
N PHE A 366 1.11 -11.69 8.89
CA PHE A 366 2.14 -12.66 9.28
C PHE A 366 3.12 -12.08 10.31
N VAL A 367 3.45 -10.79 10.18
CA VAL A 367 4.36 -10.03 11.04
C VAL A 367 3.68 -8.72 11.45
N ARG A 368 3.86 -8.32 12.71
CA ARG A 368 3.48 -7.01 13.22
C ARG A 368 4.58 -6.49 14.13
N ASP A 369 4.97 -5.22 13.95
CA ASP A 369 6.03 -4.55 14.73
C ASP A 369 7.30 -5.43 14.83
N GLY A 370 7.76 -5.94 13.68
CA GLY A 370 8.92 -6.83 13.56
C GLY A 370 8.79 -8.24 14.15
N LYS A 371 7.61 -8.68 14.60
CA LYS A 371 7.39 -9.98 15.25
C LYS A 371 6.38 -10.86 14.52
N ALA A 372 6.71 -12.15 14.40
CA ALA A 372 5.77 -13.15 13.92
C ALA A 372 4.48 -13.14 14.76
N GLN A 373 3.33 -13.27 14.10
CA GLN A 373 2.04 -13.41 14.79
C GLN A 373 1.80 -14.87 15.22
N ASP A 374 0.87 -15.05 16.16
CA ASP A 374 0.53 -16.36 16.73
C ASP A 374 0.18 -17.39 15.64
N GLY A 375 0.67 -18.61 15.77
CA GLY A 375 0.48 -19.68 14.79
C GLY A 375 1.29 -19.57 13.49
N VAL A 376 2.06 -18.49 13.25
CA VAL A 376 2.84 -18.34 12.00
C VAL A 376 4.09 -19.22 12.00
N LEU A 377 4.82 -19.29 13.11
CA LEU A 377 6.07 -20.04 13.25
C LEU A 377 5.92 -21.41 13.93
N GLU A 378 4.72 -21.73 14.42
CA GLU A 378 4.39 -22.99 15.12
C GLU A 378 4.44 -24.23 14.22
#